data_AF-A0A094PUW4-F1
#
_entry.id   AF-A0A094PUW4-F1
#
_cell.length_a   1.000
_cell.length_b   1.000
_cell.length_c   1.000
_cell.angle_alpha   90.00
_cell.angle_beta   90.00
_cell.angle_gamma   90.00
#
_symmetry.space_group_name_H-M   'P 1'
#
loop_
_entity.id
_entity.type
_entity.pdbx_description
1 polymer ?
#
loop_
_entity_poly.entity_id
_entity_poly.type
_entity_poly.pdbx_seq_one_letter_code
_entity_poly.pdbx_strand_id
1 'polypeptide(L)'
;MEALQRNSRTLLVIHLAATLFMVGLIWTIHYVHYPLFAYVGESTYASFQAAHGITLIGVLALAFLGTHKVLRVPAVINGAAMAVVLVISGFWSAPAHAKLADGFDTSIHDQLMTVNLIRTLAWTVCGICAIWMVLSDSLSTR
;
A
#
# COMPACT_ATOMS: atom_id res chain seq x y z
N MET A 1 31.17 -2.96 9.21
CA MET A 1 30.41 -2.63 7.98
C MET A 1 29.47 -3.76 7.58
N GLU A 2 29.90 -5.02 7.62
CA GLU A 2 29.05 -6.20 7.33
C GLU A 2 27.77 -6.29 8.18
N ALA A 3 27.83 -6.03 9.49
CA ALA A 3 26.65 -6.06 10.36
C ALA A 3 25.62 -5.00 9.96
N LEU A 4 26.07 -3.83 9.50
CA LEU A 4 25.21 -2.72 9.08
C LEU A 4 24.53 -3.06 7.73
N GLN A 5 25.29 -3.63 6.77
CA GLN A 5 24.75 -4.13 5.50
C GLN A 5 23.77 -5.29 5.69
N ARG A 6 24.07 -6.24 6.59
CA ARG A 6 23.17 -7.36 6.91
C ARG A 6 21.84 -6.85 7.47
N ASN A 7 21.88 -5.86 8.36
CA ASN A 7 20.68 -5.24 8.91
C ASN A 7 19.87 -4.50 7.84
N SER A 8 20.52 -3.78 6.92
CA SER A 8 19.85 -3.12 5.79
C SER A 8 19.15 -4.10 4.85
N ARG A 9 19.79 -5.22 4.52
CA ARG A 9 19.20 -6.25 3.65
C ARG A 9 17.98 -6.90 4.29
N THR A 10 18.03 -7.21 5.59
CA THR A 10 16.87 -7.71 6.32
C THR A 10 15.70 -6.72 6.27
N LEU A 11 15.95 -5.42 6.46
CA LEU A 11 14.91 -4.40 6.36
C LEU A 11 14.31 -4.30 4.95
N LEU A 12 15.13 -4.40 3.90
CA LEU A 12 14.65 -4.40 2.51
C LEU A 12 13.77 -5.62 2.20
N VAL A 13 14.14 -6.80 2.68
CA VAL A 13 13.33 -8.02 2.50
C VAL A 13 12.01 -7.92 3.27
N ILE A 14 12.02 -7.41 4.50
CA ILE A 14 10.79 -7.18 5.28
C ILE A 14 9.89 -6.16 4.56
N HIS A 15 10.45 -5.06 4.06
CA HIS A 15 9.70 -4.07 3.30
C HIS A 15 9.08 -4.65 2.03
N LEU A 16 9.85 -5.45 1.28
CA LEU A 16 9.36 -6.16 0.09
C LEU A 16 8.19 -7.07 0.44
N ALA A 17 8.34 -7.92 1.46
CA ALA A 17 7.30 -8.85 1.89
C ALA A 17 6.02 -8.11 2.30
N ALA A 18 6.14 -7.05 3.12
CA ALA A 18 5.00 -6.23 3.52
C ALA A 18 4.34 -5.52 2.33
N THR A 19 5.13 -5.03 1.37
CA THR A 19 4.61 -4.33 0.18
C THR A 19 3.88 -5.28 -0.75
N LEU A 20 4.43 -6.48 -1.02
CA LEU A 20 3.77 -7.49 -1.84
C LEU A 20 2.49 -8.02 -1.18
N PHE A 21 2.49 -8.18 0.14
CA PHE A 21 1.27 -8.47 0.89
C PHE A 21 0.21 -7.39 0.68
N MET A 22 0.58 -6.10 0.81
CA MET A 22 -0.35 -4.99 0.59
C MET A 22 -0.84 -4.89 -0.86
N VAL A 23 0.00 -5.21 -1.85
CA VAL A 23 -0.42 -5.34 -3.27
C VAL A 23 -1.48 -6.42 -3.40
N GLY A 24 -1.22 -7.62 -2.87
CA GLY A 24 -2.21 -8.71 -2.89
C GLY A 24 -3.51 -8.35 -2.17
N LEU A 25 -3.40 -7.72 -1.00
CA LEU A 25 -4.55 -7.26 -0.22
C LEU A 25 -5.40 -6.26 -0.99
N ILE A 26 -4.79 -5.24 -1.62
CA ILE A 26 -5.58 -4.20 -2.28
C ILE A 26 -6.22 -4.67 -3.59
N TRP A 27 -5.56 -5.59 -4.32
CA TRP A 27 -6.19 -6.29 -5.45
C TRP A 27 -7.37 -7.16 -4.99
N THR A 28 -7.24 -7.85 -3.85
CA THR A 28 -8.33 -8.61 -3.24
C THR A 28 -9.50 -7.70 -2.86
N ILE A 29 -9.20 -6.54 -2.26
CA ILE A 29 -10.22 -5.53 -1.96
C ILE A 29 -10.92 -5.06 -3.23
N HIS A 30 -10.17 -4.80 -4.30
CA HIS A 30 -10.71 -4.26 -5.54
C HIS A 30 -11.59 -5.25 -6.31
N TYR A 31 -11.16 -6.51 -6.46
CA TYR A 31 -11.89 -7.49 -7.27
C TYR A 31 -12.92 -8.30 -6.50
N VAL A 32 -12.73 -8.47 -5.20
CA VAL A 32 -13.60 -9.32 -4.38
C VAL A 32 -14.40 -8.46 -3.43
N HIS A 33 -13.71 -7.71 -2.57
CA HIS A 33 -14.35 -7.12 -1.40
C HIS A 33 -15.33 -5.99 -1.73
N TYR A 34 -14.92 -5.02 -2.55
CA TYR A 34 -15.77 -3.90 -2.93
C TYR A 34 -16.88 -4.31 -3.91
N PRO A 35 -16.67 -5.18 -4.92
CA PRO A 35 -17.76 -5.70 -5.74
C PRO A 35 -18.82 -6.43 -4.92
N LEU A 36 -18.42 -7.18 -3.89
CA LEU A 36 -19.37 -7.84 -2.97
C LEU A 36 -20.32 -6.84 -2.29
N PHE A 37 -19.93 -5.59 -2.04
CA PHE A 37 -20.81 -4.58 -1.44
C PHE A 37 -22.10 -4.35 -2.22
N ALA A 38 -22.07 -4.51 -3.55
CA ALA A 38 -23.25 -4.42 -4.40
C ALA A 38 -24.22 -5.60 -4.24
N TYR A 39 -23.77 -6.71 -3.67
CA TYR A 39 -24.53 -7.96 -3.53
C TYR A 39 -25.05 -8.22 -2.11
N VAL A 40 -24.44 -7.67 -1.05
CA VAL A 40 -24.78 -8.08 0.34
C VAL A 40 -25.95 -7.32 0.97
N GLY A 41 -26.17 -6.02 0.68
CA GLY A 41 -27.31 -5.23 1.16
C GLY A 41 -27.50 -5.13 2.69
N GLU A 42 -27.45 -3.92 3.25
CA GLU A 42 -27.78 -3.41 4.62
C GLU A 42 -27.43 -4.23 5.90
N SER A 43 -27.56 -5.56 5.95
CA SER A 43 -27.65 -6.30 7.22
C SER A 43 -26.32 -6.84 7.80
N THR A 44 -25.18 -6.74 7.11
CA THR A 44 -23.94 -7.45 7.52
C THR A 44 -22.67 -6.58 7.56
N TYR A 45 -22.77 -5.25 7.38
CA TYR A 45 -21.64 -4.40 7.03
C TYR A 45 -20.76 -3.90 8.19
N ALA A 46 -21.35 -3.63 9.36
CA ALA A 46 -20.68 -2.91 10.45
C ALA A 46 -19.53 -3.69 11.13
N SER A 47 -19.49 -5.03 11.02
CA SER A 47 -18.55 -5.88 11.75
C SER A 47 -17.19 -6.10 11.05
N PHE A 48 -17.02 -5.66 9.79
CA PHE A 48 -15.83 -5.99 8.98
C PHE A 48 -14.70 -4.93 9.00
N GLN A 49 -14.94 -3.71 9.49
CA GLN A 49 -14.08 -2.53 9.25
C GLN A 49 -12.95 -2.25 10.28
N ALA A 50 -12.73 -3.12 11.28
CA ALA A 50 -12.05 -2.70 12.52
C ALA A 50 -10.51 -2.89 12.63
N ALA A 51 -9.73 -3.04 11.55
CA ALA A 51 -8.27 -3.09 11.70
C ALA A 51 -7.53 -2.62 10.44
N HIS A 52 -6.52 -1.74 10.57
CA HIS A 52 -5.17 -1.90 9.98
C HIS A 52 -4.29 -0.62 10.08
N GLY A 53 -3.00 -0.81 10.41
CA GLY A 53 -1.89 -0.06 9.79
C GLY A 53 -0.80 0.48 10.74
N ILE A 54 0.45 -0.03 10.62
CA ILE A 54 1.73 0.71 10.85
C ILE A 54 2.87 0.00 10.07
N THR A 55 3.42 0.64 9.02
CA THR A 55 4.70 0.23 8.39
C THR A 55 5.49 1.41 7.76
N LEU A 56 4.92 2.62 7.71
CA LEU A 56 5.43 3.80 7.00
C LEU A 56 6.76 4.37 7.52
N ILE A 57 6.98 4.31 8.84
CA ILE A 57 8.06 5.06 9.51
C ILE A 57 9.45 4.47 9.17
N GLY A 58 9.56 3.15 8.97
CA GLY A 58 10.84 2.48 8.73
C GLY A 58 11.46 2.75 7.36
N VAL A 59 10.63 2.94 6.33
CA VAL A 59 11.09 3.08 4.93
C VAL A 59 11.61 4.50 4.66
N LEU A 60 10.96 5.53 5.22
CA LEU A 60 11.36 6.92 5.06
C LEU A 60 12.72 7.21 5.72
N ALA A 61 13.01 6.56 6.87
CA ALA A 61 14.30 6.69 7.53
C ALA A 61 15.47 6.18 6.67
N LEU A 62 15.29 5.04 5.99
CA LEU A 62 16.32 4.47 5.10
C LEU A 62 16.59 5.32 3.86
N ALA A 63 15.57 6.00 3.32
CA ALA A 63 15.69 6.84 2.12
C ALA A 63 16.51 8.13 2.35
N PHE A 64 16.36 8.74 3.53
CA PHE A 64 17.00 10.02 3.86
C PHE A 64 18.34 9.89 4.59
N LEU A 65 18.56 8.80 5.37
CA LEU A 65 19.79 8.58 6.13
C LEU A 65 20.76 7.60 5.45
N GLY A 66 20.34 6.88 4.40
CA GLY A 66 21.18 5.92 3.68
C GLY A 66 22.20 6.59 2.73
N THR A 67 23.44 6.11 2.74
CA THR A 67 24.55 6.57 1.88
C THR A 67 24.46 6.14 0.41
N HIS A 68 23.50 5.26 0.06
CA HIS A 68 23.39 4.67 -1.27
C HIS A 68 22.47 5.49 -2.20
N LYS A 69 23.07 6.33 -3.05
CA LYS A 69 22.37 7.22 -3.99
C LYS A 69 21.42 6.50 -4.96
N VAL A 70 21.70 5.23 -5.30
CA VAL A 70 20.85 4.37 -6.17
C VAL A 70 19.47 4.10 -5.57
N LEU A 71 19.35 4.11 -4.24
CA LEU A 71 18.07 3.81 -3.57
C LEU A 71 17.15 5.04 -3.47
N ARG A 72 17.67 6.26 -3.70
CA ARG A 72 16.89 7.50 -3.53
C ARG A 72 15.72 7.61 -4.49
N VAL A 73 15.94 7.33 -5.78
CA VAL A 73 14.89 7.46 -6.81
C VAL A 73 13.73 6.51 -6.54
N PRO A 74 13.92 5.18 -6.39
CA PRO A 74 12.80 4.28 -6.10
C PRO A 74 12.19 4.55 -4.72
N ALA A 75 12.95 5.04 -3.73
CA ALA A 75 12.40 5.38 -2.42
C ALA A 75 11.51 6.63 -2.43
N VAL A 76 11.88 7.66 -3.22
CA VAL A 76 11.05 8.85 -3.42
C VAL A 76 9.76 8.49 -4.15
N ILE A 77 9.83 7.67 -5.20
CA ILE A 77 8.64 7.18 -5.92
C ILE A 77 7.73 6.39 -4.97
N ASN A 78 8.30 5.48 -4.18
CA ASN A 78 7.55 4.69 -3.19
C ASN A 78 6.90 5.58 -2.11
N GLY A 79 7.63 6.58 -1.60
CA GLY A 79 7.11 7.54 -0.63
C GLY A 79 5.98 8.41 -1.20
N ALA A 80 6.12 8.88 -2.43
CA ALA A 80 5.09 9.66 -3.12
C ALA A 80 3.83 8.83 -3.40
N ALA A 81 4.00 7.60 -3.91
CA ALA A 81 2.89 6.67 -4.16
C ALA A 81 2.16 6.32 -2.84
N MET A 82 2.91 6.14 -1.74
CA MET A 82 2.33 5.93 -0.41
C MET A 82 1.59 7.16 0.12
N ALA A 83 2.12 8.36 -0.08
CA ALA A 83 1.42 9.60 0.29
C ALA A 83 0.09 9.72 -0.47
N VAL A 84 0.08 9.40 -1.76
CA VAL A 84 -1.14 9.35 -2.57
C VAL A 84 -2.12 8.32 -2.00
N VAL A 85 -1.66 7.11 -1.67
CA VAL A 85 -2.49 6.08 -1.03
C VAL A 85 -3.11 6.59 0.27
N LEU A 86 -2.34 7.22 1.15
CA LEU A 86 -2.81 7.69 2.46
C LEU A 86 -3.81 8.84 2.33
N VAL A 87 -3.51 9.84 1.51
CA VAL A 87 -4.42 10.98 1.24
C VAL A 87 -5.73 10.47 0.66
N ILE A 88 -5.67 9.63 -0.35
CA ILE A 88 -6.86 9.08 -0.99
C ILE A 88 -7.66 8.19 -0.01
N SER A 89 -6.98 7.38 0.80
CA SER A 89 -7.64 6.52 1.80
C SER A 89 -8.38 7.35 2.84
N GLY A 90 -7.76 8.42 3.35
CA GLY A 90 -8.33 9.25 4.41
C GLY A 90 -9.47 10.16 3.92
N PHE A 91 -9.31 10.79 2.76
CA PHE A 91 -10.26 11.82 2.29
C PHE A 91 -11.37 11.28 1.38
N TRP A 92 -11.19 10.12 0.74
CA TRP A 92 -12.22 9.53 -0.13
C TRP A 92 -12.68 8.16 0.32
N SER A 93 -11.76 7.22 0.63
CA SER A 93 -12.16 5.85 0.96
C SER A 93 -12.88 5.75 2.31
N ALA A 94 -12.37 6.40 3.37
CA ALA A 94 -13.00 6.35 4.69
C ALA A 94 -14.38 7.02 4.73
N PRO A 95 -14.61 8.22 4.15
CA PRO A 95 -15.96 8.81 4.08
C PRO A 95 -16.92 8.01 3.22
N ALA A 96 -16.47 7.44 2.09
CA ALA A 96 -17.31 6.59 1.25
C ALA A 96 -17.74 5.31 1.99
N HIS A 97 -16.84 4.69 2.77
CA HIS A 97 -17.18 3.55 3.63
C HIS A 97 -18.22 3.90 4.69
N ALA A 98 -18.09 5.06 5.34
CA ALA A 98 -19.07 5.52 6.32
C ALA A 98 -20.45 5.71 5.68
N LYS A 99 -20.53 6.36 4.52
CA LYS A 99 -21.79 6.58 3.80
C LYS A 99 -22.42 5.27 3.30
N LEU A 100 -21.61 4.33 2.80
CA LEU A 100 -22.08 3.00 2.37
C LEU A 100 -22.50 2.11 3.56
N ALA A 101 -22.10 2.43 4.79
CA ALA A 101 -22.56 1.75 5.99
C ALA A 101 -24.01 2.14 6.36
N ASP A 102 -24.43 3.35 6.03
CA ASP A 102 -25.78 3.88 6.31
C ASP A 102 -26.81 3.47 5.23
N GLY A 103 -26.34 2.92 4.11
CA GLY A 103 -27.16 2.46 2.99
C GLY A 103 -26.36 2.34 1.71
N PHE A 104 -26.72 1.39 0.83
CA PHE A 104 -26.00 1.23 -0.44
C PHE A 104 -26.38 2.34 -1.43
N ASP A 105 -25.38 3.10 -1.89
CA ASP A 105 -25.50 4.11 -2.94
C ASP A 105 -24.52 3.77 -4.08
N THR A 106 -25.06 3.49 -5.26
CA THR A 106 -24.29 3.09 -6.44
C THR A 106 -23.28 4.16 -6.86
N SER A 107 -23.62 5.44 -6.75
CA SER A 107 -22.72 6.54 -7.16
C SER A 107 -21.51 6.66 -6.24
N ILE A 108 -21.71 6.45 -4.92
CA ILE A 108 -20.64 6.43 -3.92
C ILE A 108 -19.78 5.17 -4.09
N HIS A 109 -20.41 4.03 -4.41
CA HIS A 109 -19.71 2.78 -4.71
C HIS A 109 -18.82 2.88 -5.95
N ASP A 110 -19.31 3.45 -7.05
CA ASP A 110 -18.53 3.65 -8.28
C ASP A 110 -17.34 4.59 -8.05
N GLN A 111 -17.55 5.65 -7.26
CA GLN A 111 -16.47 6.53 -6.84
C GLN A 111 -15.43 5.78 -6.00
N LEU A 112 -15.87 4.95 -5.03
CA LEU A 112 -15.00 4.13 -4.19
C LEU A 112 -14.19 3.14 -5.03
N MET A 113 -14.81 2.51 -6.02
CA MET A 113 -14.14 1.59 -6.96
C MET A 113 -13.06 2.30 -7.78
N THR A 114 -13.36 3.48 -8.33
CA THR A 114 -12.40 4.30 -9.07
C THR A 114 -11.22 4.70 -8.21
N VAL A 115 -11.52 5.20 -7.01
CA VAL A 115 -10.53 5.60 -6.02
C VAL A 115 -9.64 4.42 -5.60
N ASN A 116 -10.24 3.24 -5.42
CA ASN A 116 -9.49 2.04 -5.07
C ASN A 116 -8.61 1.54 -6.21
N LEU A 117 -9.05 1.65 -7.47
CA LEU A 117 -8.22 1.29 -8.61
C LEU A 117 -6.94 2.14 -8.64
N ILE A 118 -7.04 3.45 -8.39
CA ILE A 118 -5.87 4.33 -8.28
C ILE A 118 -4.92 3.83 -7.18
N ARG A 119 -5.45 3.50 -6.01
CA ARG A 119 -4.66 2.95 -4.89
C ARG A 119 -4.01 1.61 -5.26
N THR A 120 -4.72 0.73 -5.96
CA THR A 120 -4.22 -0.58 -6.42
C THR A 120 -3.04 -0.43 -7.38
N LEU A 121 -3.17 0.49 -8.35
CA LEU A 121 -2.09 0.78 -9.29
C LEU A 121 -0.88 1.39 -8.56
N ALA A 122 -1.11 2.34 -7.64
CA ALA A 122 -0.05 2.94 -6.83
C ALA A 122 0.69 1.90 -5.99
N TRP A 123 -0.01 0.98 -5.31
CA TRP A 123 0.61 -0.11 -4.56
C TRP A 123 1.38 -1.07 -5.46
N THR A 124 0.89 -1.35 -6.66
CA THR A 124 1.59 -2.21 -7.63
C THR A 124 2.91 -1.57 -8.06
N VAL A 125 2.93 -0.25 -8.28
CA VAL A 125 4.18 0.51 -8.51
C VAL A 125 5.12 0.40 -7.31
N CYS A 126 4.61 0.55 -6.08
CA CYS A 126 5.41 0.34 -4.86
C CYS A 126 6.03 -1.06 -4.81
N GLY A 127 5.27 -2.10 -5.15
CA GLY A 127 5.74 -3.49 -5.22
C GLY A 127 6.87 -3.68 -6.22
N ILE A 128 6.73 -3.11 -7.43
CA ILE A 128 7.78 -3.12 -8.46
C ILE A 128 9.04 -2.41 -7.95
N CYS A 129 8.90 -1.24 -7.32
CA CYS A 129 10.02 -0.52 -6.72
C CYS A 129 10.71 -1.32 -5.61
N ALA A 130 9.97 -1.99 -4.74
CA ALA A 130 10.52 -2.81 -3.67
C ALA A 130 11.30 -4.01 -4.22
N ILE A 131 10.80 -4.67 -5.28
CA ILE A 131 11.53 -5.75 -5.98
C ILE A 131 12.84 -5.20 -6.54
N TRP A 132 12.79 -4.05 -7.21
CA TRP A 132 13.97 -3.42 -7.80
C TRP A 132 15.02 -3.06 -6.74
N MET A 133 14.62 -2.56 -5.57
CA MET A 133 15.54 -2.28 -4.47
C MET A 133 16.31 -3.53 -4.02
N VAL A 134 15.60 -4.65 -3.81
CA VAL A 134 16.22 -5.92 -3.37
C VAL A 134 17.16 -6.49 -4.45
N LEU A 135 16.76 -6.44 -5.73
CA LEU A 135 17.60 -6.90 -6.83
C LEU A 135 18.87 -6.06 -6.97
N SER A 136 18.76 -4.73 -6.85
CA SER A 136 19.91 -3.81 -6.95
C SER A 136 20.91 -3.99 -5.80
N ASP A 137 20.41 -4.20 -4.57
CA ASP A 137 21.25 -4.53 -3.42
C ASP A 137 22.02 -5.84 -3.65
N SER A 138 21.35 -6.88 -4.17
CA SER A 138 21.99 -8.17 -4.44
C SER A 138 23.13 -8.09 -5.47
N LEU A 139 23.00 -7.22 -6.48
CA LEU A 139 24.02 -6.99 -7.50
C LEU A 139 25.20 -6.17 -6.98
N SER A 140 24.97 -5.27 -6.01
CA SER A 140 26.03 -4.44 -5.42
C SER A 140 26.89 -5.17 -4.38
N THR A 141 26.47 -6.35 -3.92
CA THR A 141 27.19 -7.18 -2.92
C THR A 141 28.01 -8.31 -3.53
N ARG A 142 27.97 -8.47 -4.87
CA ARG A 142 28.87 -9.34 -5.63
C ARG A 142 30.05 -8.53 -6.15
#